data_AF-A0ABC9TUW2-F1
#
_entry.id   AF-A0ABC9TUW2-F1
#
_cell.length_a   1.000
_cell.length_b   1.000
_cell.length_c   1.000
_cell.angle_alpha   90.00
_cell.angle_beta   90.00
_cell.angle_gamma   90.00
#
_symmetry.space_group_name_H-M   'P 1'
#
loop_
_entity.id
_entity.type
_entity.pdbx_description
1 polymer ?
#
loop_
_entity_poly.entity_id
_entity_poly.type
_entity_poly.pdbx_seq_one_letter_code
_entity_poly.pdbx_strand_id
1 'polypeptide(L)'
;MTKKEQDARERIISSAIEILYEVSDIEKITVRQIAERANVGIGTINYHFNSKDNLLSFAIGEVMANRVNEFLKPQKNSHLDPVENLKTMLKEVCSVAVANKKLVQFMLAKIISDGDMKTPLYFMPFLKEVFRNEKEEIELRVIALQILQPIQLAGISPASFLMYSGVDFYDENDRNKFIDMLVNNVIKN
;
A
#
# COMPACT_ATOMS: atom_id res chain seq x y z
N MET A 1 -1.10 22.64 13.51
CA MET A 1 0.35 22.35 13.60
C MET A 1 1.11 23.58 13.16
N THR A 2 2.19 23.92 13.84
CA THR A 2 3.11 24.99 13.42
C THR A 2 3.96 24.52 12.22
N LYS A 3 4.52 25.45 11.44
CA LYS A 3 5.43 25.10 10.32
C LYS A 3 6.60 24.21 10.78
N LYS A 4 7.17 24.53 11.95
CA LYS A 4 8.26 23.75 12.56
C LYS A 4 7.84 22.33 12.94
N GLU A 5 6.60 22.13 13.37
CA GLU A 5 6.03 20.80 13.64
C GLU A 5 5.79 20.00 12.36
N GLN A 6 5.33 20.64 11.28
CA GLN A 6 5.19 19.98 9.97
C GLN A 6 6.56 19.53 9.46
N ASP A 7 7.56 20.41 9.50
CA ASP A 7 8.93 20.08 9.09
C ASP A 7 9.51 18.92 9.92
N ALA A 8 9.21 18.86 11.23
CA ALA A 8 9.65 17.76 12.10
C ALA A 8 8.94 16.45 11.74
N ARG A 9 7.62 16.49 11.54
CA ARG A 9 6.83 15.32 11.15
C ARG A 9 7.32 14.73 9.84
N GLU A 10 7.59 15.57 8.84
CA GLU A 10 8.13 15.15 7.54
C GLU A 10 9.51 14.51 7.68
N ARG A 11 10.45 15.12 8.41
CA ARG A 11 11.77 14.51 8.67
C ARG A 11 11.69 13.15 9.35
N ILE A 12 10.76 12.98 10.30
CA ILE A 12 10.53 11.69 10.98
C ILE A 12 10.06 10.62 9.97
N ILE A 13 9.10 10.97 9.11
CA ILE A 13 8.59 10.03 8.09
C ILE A 13 9.68 9.68 7.09
N SER A 14 10.40 10.68 6.55
CA SER A 14 11.50 10.43 5.61
C SER A 14 12.58 9.53 6.22
N SER A 15 12.96 9.78 7.48
CA SER A 15 13.94 8.94 8.19
C SER A 15 13.44 7.50 8.40
N ALA A 16 12.14 7.32 8.69
CA ALA A 16 11.54 6.00 8.79
C ALA A 16 11.52 5.27 7.44
N ILE A 17 11.20 5.98 6.35
CA ILE A 17 11.22 5.45 4.97
C ILE A 17 12.64 5.03 4.58
N GLU A 18 13.65 5.85 4.84
CA GLU A 18 15.06 5.51 4.58
C GLU A 18 15.46 4.23 5.30
N ILE A 19 15.13 4.11 6.59
CA ILE A 19 15.42 2.91 7.37
C ILE A 19 14.69 1.68 6.80
N LEU A 20 13.43 1.83 6.34
CA LEU A 20 12.68 0.74 5.72
C LEU A 20 13.37 0.20 4.46
N TYR A 21 14.09 1.03 3.72
CA TYR A 21 14.90 0.58 2.58
C TYR A 21 16.23 -0.07 2.98
N GLU A 22 16.75 0.22 4.17
CA GLU A 22 18.03 -0.32 4.67
C GLU A 22 17.88 -1.68 5.37
N VAL A 23 16.70 -1.99 5.92
CA VAL A 23 16.48 -3.19 6.75
C VAL A 23 15.67 -4.27 6.03
N SER A 24 16.06 -5.52 6.24
CA SER A 24 15.26 -6.69 5.82
C SER A 24 14.18 -7.08 6.84
N ASP A 25 14.34 -6.65 8.09
CA ASP A 25 13.44 -6.99 9.19
C ASP A 25 12.95 -5.72 9.90
N ILE A 26 11.69 -5.37 9.62
CA ILE A 26 11.02 -4.17 10.14
C ILE A 26 10.86 -4.24 11.67
N GLU A 27 10.79 -5.43 12.27
CA GLU A 27 10.63 -5.56 13.73
C GLU A 27 11.85 -5.01 14.49
N LYS A 28 13.05 -5.03 13.86
CA LYS A 28 14.30 -4.50 14.42
C LYS A 28 14.38 -2.98 14.44
N ILE A 29 13.50 -2.27 13.72
CA ILE A 29 13.47 -0.81 13.75
C ILE A 29 13.03 -0.35 15.14
N THR A 30 13.77 0.60 15.70
CA THR A 30 13.46 1.23 16.99
C THR A 30 13.11 2.71 16.82
N VAL A 31 12.27 3.23 17.72
CA VAL A 31 11.92 4.66 17.77
C VAL A 31 13.18 5.52 17.98
N ARG A 32 14.16 5.01 18.73
CA ARG A 32 15.41 5.71 19.00
C ARG A 32 16.25 5.90 17.72
N GLN A 33 16.40 4.87 16.91
CA GLN A 33 17.11 4.96 15.62
C GLN A 33 16.45 5.99 14.70
N ILE A 34 15.11 6.02 14.64
CA ILE A 34 14.38 7.01 13.84
C ILE A 34 14.59 8.43 14.40
N ALA A 35 14.51 8.60 15.72
CA ALA A 35 14.71 9.90 16.37
C ALA A 35 16.11 10.47 16.10
N GLU A 36 17.14 9.63 16.25
CA GLU A 36 18.53 9.98 15.97
C GLU A 36 18.71 10.41 14.51
N ARG A 37 18.17 9.65 13.54
CA ARG A 37 18.28 9.97 12.11
C ARG A 37 17.51 11.23 11.71
N ALA A 38 16.31 11.42 12.27
CA ALA A 38 15.49 12.61 12.02
C ALA A 38 15.99 13.87 12.76
N ASN A 39 17.00 13.71 13.63
CA ASN A 39 17.52 14.75 14.52
C ASN A 39 16.40 15.40 15.37
N VAL A 40 15.60 14.57 16.04
CA VAL A 40 14.51 14.98 16.93
C VAL A 40 14.56 14.21 18.25
N GLY A 41 13.86 14.70 19.28
CA GLY A 41 13.67 13.94 20.51
C GLY A 41 12.63 12.82 20.35
N ILE A 42 12.78 11.73 21.10
CA ILE A 42 11.80 10.61 21.13
C ILE A 42 10.39 11.12 21.47
N GLY A 43 10.28 12.11 22.37
CA GLY A 43 9.00 12.74 22.73
C GLY A 43 8.28 13.38 21.53
N THR A 44 9.02 13.90 20.54
CA THR A 44 8.46 14.48 19.31
C THR A 44 7.84 13.39 18.43
N ILE A 45 8.44 12.20 18.36
CA ILE A 45 7.84 11.07 17.64
C ILE A 45 6.55 10.63 18.32
N ASN A 46 6.56 10.45 19.65
CA ASN A 46 5.36 10.06 20.40
C ASN A 46 4.23 11.09 20.24
N TYR A 47 4.56 12.39 20.24
CA TYR A 47 3.58 13.46 20.01
C TYR A 47 2.91 13.36 18.63
N HIS A 48 3.67 13.06 17.56
CA HIS A 48 3.12 13.04 16.20
C HIS A 48 2.46 11.71 15.80
N PHE A 49 2.93 10.58 16.35
CA PHE A 49 2.55 9.25 15.84
C PHE A 49 1.98 8.33 16.92
N ASN A 50 2.04 8.69 18.20
CA ASN A 50 1.61 7.89 19.37
C ASN A 50 2.37 6.56 19.59
N SER A 51 2.72 5.82 18.53
CA SER A 51 3.44 4.54 18.62
C SER A 51 4.39 4.34 17.44
N LYS A 52 5.34 3.41 17.60
CA LYS A 52 6.23 2.95 16.53
C LYS A 52 5.42 2.40 15.35
N ASP A 53 4.44 1.55 15.64
CA ASP A 53 3.67 0.86 14.60
C ASP A 53 2.82 1.84 13.79
N ASN A 54 2.28 2.89 14.41
CA ASN A 54 1.62 3.97 13.67
C ASN A 54 2.58 4.69 12.73
N LEU A 55 3.77 5.08 13.21
CA LEU A 55 4.78 5.73 12.37
C LEU A 55 5.19 4.83 11.19
N LEU A 56 5.50 3.56 11.48
CA LEU A 56 5.91 2.62 10.43
C LEU A 56 4.76 2.33 9.46
N SER A 57 3.51 2.30 9.91
CA SER A 57 2.34 2.17 9.03
C SER A 57 2.22 3.35 8.07
N PHE A 58 2.40 4.58 8.56
CA PHE A 58 2.44 5.76 7.68
C PHE A 58 3.58 5.68 6.68
N ALA A 59 4.79 5.34 7.14
CA ALA A 59 5.97 5.24 6.28
C ALA A 59 5.79 4.17 5.18
N ILE A 60 5.24 3.00 5.51
CA ILE A 60 4.93 1.95 4.54
C ILE A 60 3.86 2.41 3.55
N GLY A 61 2.81 3.08 4.02
CA GLY A 61 1.79 3.67 3.15
C GLY A 61 2.39 4.63 2.12
N GLU A 62 3.34 5.47 2.53
CA GLU A 62 4.07 6.37 1.63
C GLU A 62 4.97 5.61 0.65
N VAL A 63 5.66 4.54 1.08
CA VAL A 63 6.44 3.66 0.17
C VAL A 63 5.54 3.05 -0.90
N MET A 64 4.37 2.53 -0.51
CA MET A 64 3.40 1.97 -1.46
C MET A 64 2.86 3.03 -2.42
N ALA A 65 2.47 4.20 -1.92
CA ALA A 65 1.99 5.31 -2.73
C ALA A 65 3.06 5.77 -3.75
N ASN A 66 4.32 5.86 -3.30
CA ASN A 66 5.44 6.18 -4.19
C ASN A 66 5.62 5.11 -5.26
N ARG A 67 5.52 3.83 -4.92
CA ARG A 67 5.57 2.73 -5.89
C ARG A 67 4.46 2.84 -6.93
N VAL A 68 3.22 3.09 -6.52
CA VAL A 68 2.11 3.34 -7.46
C VAL A 68 2.43 4.53 -8.37
N ASN A 69 2.92 5.64 -7.80
CA ASN A 69 3.26 6.83 -8.57
C ASN A 69 4.38 6.58 -9.60
N GLU A 70 5.29 5.64 -9.37
CA GLU A 70 6.28 5.23 -10.36
C GLU A 70 5.62 4.61 -11.61
N PHE A 71 4.57 3.81 -11.43
CA PHE A 71 3.80 3.24 -12.53
C PHE A 71 2.97 4.28 -13.29
N LEU A 72 2.57 5.37 -12.63
CA LEU A 72 1.82 6.46 -13.26
C LEU A 72 2.68 7.42 -14.08
N LYS A 73 4.02 7.36 -13.94
CA LYS A 73 4.91 8.21 -14.73
C LYS A 73 4.89 7.75 -16.20
N PRO A 74 4.85 8.68 -17.18
CA PRO A 74 4.94 8.32 -18.59
C PRO A 74 6.21 7.54 -18.88
N GLN A 75 6.07 6.24 -19.15
CA GLN A 75 7.20 5.42 -19.55
C GLN A 75 7.43 5.58 -21.05
N LYS A 76 8.53 6.24 -21.43
CA LYS A 76 8.86 6.56 -22.83
C LYS A 76 8.91 5.35 -23.78
N ASN A 77 9.00 4.13 -23.25
CA ASN A 77 9.12 2.87 -24.00
C ASN A 77 8.20 1.74 -23.49
N SER A 78 7.13 2.05 -22.74
CA SER A 78 6.21 1.01 -22.25
C SER A 78 5.19 0.66 -23.33
N HIS A 79 5.35 -0.51 -23.94
CA HIS A 79 4.33 -1.14 -24.80
C HIS A 79 3.39 -2.07 -24.01
N LEU A 80 3.39 -1.99 -22.67
CA LEU A 80 2.56 -2.86 -21.85
C LEU A 80 1.09 -2.55 -22.06
N ASP A 81 0.31 -3.61 -22.25
CA ASP A 81 -1.14 -3.56 -22.24
C ASP A 81 -1.64 -2.95 -20.91
N PRO A 82 -2.64 -2.03 -20.91
CA PRO A 82 -3.10 -1.36 -19.69
C PRO A 82 -3.54 -2.32 -18.57
N VAL A 83 -4.07 -3.50 -18.92
CA VAL A 83 -4.46 -4.52 -17.94
C VAL A 83 -3.23 -5.15 -17.29
N GLU A 84 -2.21 -5.47 -18.09
CA GLU A 84 -0.95 -6.00 -17.58
C GLU A 84 -0.18 -4.97 -16.75
N ASN A 85 -0.29 -3.67 -17.09
CA ASN A 85 0.27 -2.59 -16.28
C ASN A 85 -0.41 -2.53 -14.88
N LEU A 86 -1.74 -2.61 -14.82
CA LEU A 86 -2.49 -2.67 -13.56
C LEU A 86 -2.10 -3.90 -12.73
N LYS A 87 -2.03 -5.09 -13.34
CA LYS A 87 -1.61 -6.33 -12.65
C LYS A 87 -0.20 -6.21 -12.10
N THR A 88 0.73 -5.69 -12.89
CA THR A 88 2.13 -5.53 -12.47
C THR A 88 2.23 -4.56 -11.30
N MET A 89 1.55 -3.41 -11.37
CA MET A 89 1.47 -2.47 -10.26
C MET A 89 0.94 -3.12 -8.98
N LEU A 90 -0.17 -3.87 -9.07
CA LEU A 90 -0.76 -4.54 -7.91
C LEU A 90 0.18 -5.57 -7.28
N LYS A 91 0.84 -6.39 -8.10
CA LYS A 91 1.78 -7.42 -7.63
C LYS A 91 2.95 -6.80 -6.89
N GLU A 92 3.52 -5.73 -7.43
CA GLU A 92 4.65 -5.03 -6.80
C GLU A 92 4.28 -4.34 -5.48
N VAL A 93 3.15 -3.62 -5.45
CA VAL A 93 2.67 -2.96 -4.22
C VAL A 93 2.33 -3.99 -3.15
N CYS A 94 1.70 -5.10 -3.52
CA CYS A 94 1.40 -6.17 -2.56
C CYS A 94 2.67 -6.90 -2.09
N SER A 95 3.71 -6.98 -2.92
CA SER A 95 5.01 -7.53 -2.49
C SER A 95 5.65 -6.69 -1.39
N VAL A 96 5.52 -5.36 -1.45
CA VAL A 96 5.96 -4.46 -0.36
C VAL A 96 5.10 -4.70 0.89
N ALA A 97 3.80 -4.90 0.73
CA ALA A 97 2.87 -5.10 1.84
C ALA A 97 3.18 -6.37 2.64
N VAL A 98 3.56 -7.47 2.00
CA VAL A 98 3.74 -8.74 2.71
C VAL A 98 5.04 -8.83 3.52
N ALA A 99 5.93 -7.83 3.45
CA ALA A 99 7.22 -7.82 4.14
C ALA A 99 7.12 -7.88 5.67
N ASN A 100 6.03 -7.37 6.27
CA ASN A 100 5.74 -7.57 7.70
C ASN A 100 4.24 -7.79 7.93
N LYS A 101 3.88 -9.04 8.19
CA LYS A 101 2.50 -9.49 8.41
C LYS A 101 1.76 -8.69 9.49
N LYS A 102 2.34 -8.55 10.69
CA LYS A 102 1.67 -7.89 11.82
C LYS A 102 1.42 -6.41 11.54
N LEU A 103 2.43 -5.73 10.99
CA LEU A 103 2.35 -4.31 10.70
C LEU A 103 1.35 -4.02 9.60
N VAL A 104 1.29 -4.86 8.56
CA VAL A 104 0.30 -4.69 7.48
C VAL A 104 -1.11 -5.04 7.93
N GLN A 105 -1.30 -6.05 8.76
CA GLN A 105 -2.59 -6.30 9.40
C GLN A 105 -3.06 -5.08 10.20
N PHE A 106 -2.17 -4.50 11.01
CA PHE A 106 -2.47 -3.29 11.79
C PHE A 106 -2.83 -2.11 10.89
N MET A 107 -2.02 -1.83 9.85
CA MET A 107 -2.25 -0.75 8.91
C MET A 107 -3.58 -0.91 8.16
N LEU A 108 -3.84 -2.10 7.60
CA LEU A 108 -5.06 -2.37 6.84
C LEU A 108 -6.32 -2.32 7.72
N ALA A 109 -6.26 -2.89 8.94
CA ALA A 109 -7.38 -2.80 9.88
C ALA A 109 -7.70 -1.34 10.24
N LYS A 110 -6.67 -0.51 10.41
CA LYS A 110 -6.84 0.92 10.65
C LYS A 110 -7.47 1.64 9.44
N ILE A 111 -6.97 1.40 8.23
CA ILE A 111 -7.52 1.99 6.99
C ILE A 111 -9.02 1.69 6.86
N ILE A 112 -9.43 0.44 7.08
CA ILE A 112 -10.84 0.04 7.01
C ILE A 112 -11.65 0.66 8.14
N SER A 113 -11.15 0.62 9.37
CA SER A 113 -11.86 1.16 10.54
C SER A 113 -12.04 2.69 10.46
N ASP A 114 -11.06 3.40 9.89
CA ASP A 114 -11.10 4.86 9.72
C ASP A 114 -11.97 5.25 8.50
N GLY A 115 -12.39 4.30 7.66
CA GLY A 115 -13.14 4.56 6.43
C GLY A 115 -12.35 5.33 5.38
N ASP A 116 -11.02 5.13 5.33
CA ASP A 116 -10.16 5.86 4.38
C ASP A 116 -10.43 5.40 2.93
N MET A 117 -10.98 6.31 2.12
CA MET A 117 -11.31 6.10 0.71
C MET A 117 -10.28 6.70 -0.26
N LYS A 118 -9.07 7.04 0.20
CA LYS A 118 -7.98 7.52 -0.66
C LYS A 118 -7.32 6.37 -1.41
N THR A 119 -7.17 5.19 -0.81
CA THR A 119 -6.51 4.03 -1.44
C THR A 119 -7.15 3.63 -2.77
N PRO A 120 -8.49 3.53 -2.91
CA PRO A 120 -9.12 3.26 -4.20
C PRO A 120 -8.80 4.30 -5.30
N LEU A 121 -8.50 5.56 -4.93
CA LEU A 121 -8.23 6.61 -5.91
C LEU A 121 -6.95 6.36 -6.72
N TYR A 122 -5.99 5.63 -6.15
CA TYR A 122 -4.76 5.23 -6.83
C TYR A 122 -5.01 4.30 -8.03
N PHE A 123 -6.16 3.62 -8.08
CA PHE A 123 -6.53 2.72 -9.18
C PHE A 123 -7.13 3.49 -10.35
N MET A 124 -7.68 4.69 -10.11
CA MET A 124 -8.46 5.42 -11.09
C MET A 124 -7.70 5.72 -12.40
N PRO A 125 -6.41 6.12 -12.39
CA PRO A 125 -5.69 6.34 -13.65
C PRO A 125 -5.58 5.06 -14.49
N PHE A 126 -5.26 3.93 -13.85
CA PHE A 126 -5.16 2.63 -14.53
C PHE A 126 -6.50 2.20 -15.11
N LEU A 127 -7.57 2.32 -14.33
CA LEU A 127 -8.91 1.94 -14.77
C LEU A 127 -9.42 2.85 -15.90
N LYS A 128 -9.10 4.15 -15.87
CA LYS A 128 -9.37 5.07 -16.98
C LYS A 128 -8.58 4.70 -18.23
N GLU A 129 -7.37 4.17 -18.10
CA GLU A 129 -6.58 3.72 -19.24
C GLU A 129 -7.15 2.42 -19.85
N VAL A 130 -7.55 1.47 -18.99
CA VAL A 130 -8.17 0.19 -19.37
C VAL A 130 -9.52 0.40 -20.06
N PHE A 131 -10.45 1.11 -19.42
CA PHE A 131 -11.84 1.24 -19.90
C PHE A 131 -12.07 2.48 -20.77
N ARG A 132 -11.13 3.42 -20.81
CA ARG A 132 -11.25 4.68 -21.58
C ARG A 132 -12.57 5.40 -21.28
N ASN A 133 -13.50 5.39 -22.23
CA ASN A 133 -14.82 6.04 -22.11
C ASN A 133 -15.97 5.03 -22.03
N GLU A 134 -15.68 3.74 -21.85
CA GLU A 134 -16.69 2.67 -21.83
C GLU A 134 -17.46 2.60 -20.50
N LYS A 135 -16.95 3.26 -19.45
CA LYS A 135 -17.53 3.24 -18.11
C LYS A 135 -17.54 4.63 -17.48
N GLU A 136 -18.61 4.91 -16.73
CA GLU A 136 -18.74 6.13 -15.95
C GLU A 136 -17.80 6.12 -14.73
N GLU A 137 -17.52 7.30 -14.18
CA GLU A 137 -16.62 7.42 -13.03
C GLU A 137 -17.08 6.61 -11.82
N ILE A 138 -18.39 6.52 -11.58
CA ILE A 138 -18.94 5.72 -10.48
C ILE A 138 -18.67 4.23 -10.67
N GLU A 139 -18.77 3.72 -11.90
CA GLU A 139 -18.45 2.33 -12.22
C GLU A 139 -16.96 2.05 -11.99
N LEU A 140 -16.07 2.95 -12.42
CA LEU A 140 -14.63 2.81 -12.17
C LEU A 140 -14.31 2.78 -10.68
N ARG A 141 -14.98 3.59 -9.86
CA ARG A 141 -14.84 3.58 -8.40
C ARG A 141 -15.31 2.26 -7.78
N VAL A 142 -16.42 1.71 -8.27
CA VAL A 142 -16.91 0.39 -7.84
C VAL A 142 -15.92 -0.71 -8.23
N ILE A 143 -15.38 -0.67 -9.45
CA ILE A 143 -14.34 -1.61 -9.92
C ILE A 143 -13.08 -1.53 -9.05
N ALA A 144 -12.63 -0.32 -8.70
CA ALA A 144 -11.50 -0.15 -7.79
C ALA A 144 -11.74 -0.84 -6.45
N LEU A 145 -12.96 -0.74 -5.89
CA LEU A 145 -13.33 -1.45 -4.66
C LEU A 145 -13.41 -2.96 -4.85
N GLN A 146 -13.96 -3.43 -5.97
CA GLN A 146 -14.04 -4.87 -6.29
C GLN A 146 -12.65 -5.51 -6.38
N ILE A 147 -11.62 -4.76 -6.81
CA ILE A 147 -10.23 -5.23 -6.84
C ILE A 147 -9.56 -5.06 -5.47
N LEU A 148 -9.73 -3.91 -4.82
CA LEU A 148 -9.00 -3.59 -3.59
C LEU A 148 -9.47 -4.40 -2.38
N GLN A 149 -10.79 -4.54 -2.17
CA GLN A 149 -11.34 -5.11 -0.94
C GLN A 149 -10.93 -6.58 -0.73
N PRO A 150 -10.93 -7.46 -1.75
CA PRO A 150 -10.46 -8.83 -1.57
C PRO A 150 -8.97 -8.91 -1.19
N ILE A 151 -8.14 -8.04 -1.78
CA ILE A 151 -6.71 -7.94 -1.44
C ILE A 151 -6.51 -7.51 0.01
N GLN A 152 -7.25 -6.48 0.46
CA GLN A 152 -7.18 -6.01 1.85
C GLN A 152 -7.63 -7.08 2.84
N LEU A 153 -8.72 -7.79 2.54
CA LEU A 153 -9.21 -8.89 3.39
C LEU A 153 -8.18 -10.03 3.49
N ALA A 154 -7.53 -10.38 2.38
CA ALA A 154 -6.47 -11.39 2.36
C ALA A 154 -5.27 -10.99 3.24
N GLY A 155 -4.90 -9.71 3.23
CA GLY A 155 -3.86 -9.17 4.11
C GLY A 155 -4.25 -9.11 5.59
N ILE A 156 -5.49 -8.77 5.91
CA ILE A 156 -5.97 -8.66 7.30
C ILE A 156 -6.15 -10.05 7.93
N SER A 157 -6.83 -10.96 7.23
CA SER A 157 -7.29 -12.25 7.75
C SER A 157 -6.74 -13.43 6.95
N PRO A 158 -5.42 -13.62 6.84
CA PRO A 158 -4.83 -14.60 5.92
C PRO A 158 -5.20 -16.03 6.22
N ALA A 159 -5.35 -16.41 7.50
CA ALA A 159 -5.75 -17.78 7.85
C ALA A 159 -7.19 -18.09 7.39
N SER A 160 -8.12 -17.17 7.63
CA SER A 160 -9.52 -17.31 7.18
C SER A 160 -9.63 -17.22 5.65
N PHE A 161 -8.83 -16.35 5.03
CA PHE A 161 -8.79 -16.19 3.58
C PHE A 161 -8.26 -17.47 2.90
N LEU A 162 -7.17 -18.04 3.42
CA LEU A 162 -6.63 -19.33 2.98
C LEU A 162 -7.65 -20.45 3.15
N MET A 163 -8.30 -20.53 4.32
CA MET A 163 -9.34 -21.53 4.59
C MET A 163 -10.51 -21.46 3.60
N TYR A 164 -10.95 -20.25 3.23
CA TYR A 164 -12.08 -20.05 2.32
C TYR A 164 -11.71 -20.26 0.85
N SER A 165 -10.59 -19.69 0.40
CA SER A 165 -10.22 -19.57 -1.02
C SER A 165 -9.18 -20.58 -1.48
N GLY A 166 -8.43 -21.18 -0.56
CA GLY A 166 -7.24 -21.98 -0.86
C GLY A 166 -6.00 -21.15 -1.25
N VAL A 167 -6.06 -19.81 -1.19
CA VAL A 167 -4.96 -18.93 -1.56
C VAL A 167 -4.17 -18.50 -0.32
N ASP A 168 -2.87 -18.82 -0.27
CA ASP A 168 -1.97 -18.18 0.69
C ASP A 168 -1.46 -16.86 0.12
N PHE A 169 -2.02 -15.75 0.60
CA PHE A 169 -1.66 -14.43 0.10
C PHE A 169 -0.21 -14.00 0.45
N TYR A 170 0.41 -14.65 1.43
CA TYR A 170 1.80 -14.40 1.79
C TYR A 170 2.78 -15.22 0.93
N ASP A 171 2.32 -16.28 0.26
CA ASP A 171 3.07 -16.91 -0.83
C ASP A 171 3.00 -16.05 -2.10
N GLU A 172 4.14 -15.86 -2.76
CA GLU A 172 4.23 -14.99 -3.94
C GLU A 172 3.47 -15.52 -5.15
N ASN A 173 3.54 -16.84 -5.39
CA ASN A 173 2.90 -17.44 -6.55
C ASN A 173 1.39 -17.43 -6.42
N ASP A 174 0.88 -17.79 -5.24
CA ASP A 174 -0.55 -17.79 -4.94
C ASP A 174 -1.12 -16.37 -4.97
N ARG A 175 -0.43 -15.41 -4.36
CA ARG A 175 -0.80 -13.99 -4.42
C ARG A 175 -0.88 -13.48 -5.85
N ASN A 176 0.14 -13.74 -6.68
CA ASN A 176 0.18 -13.24 -8.05
C ASN A 176 -0.93 -13.86 -8.92
N LYS A 177 -1.19 -15.16 -8.77
CA LYS A 177 -2.32 -15.84 -9.44
C LYS A 177 -3.66 -15.27 -8.99
N PHE A 178 -3.82 -15.00 -7.70
CA PHE A 178 -5.03 -14.40 -7.16
C PHE A 178 -5.28 -12.99 -7.72
N ILE A 179 -4.25 -12.14 -7.77
CA ILE A 179 -4.33 -10.81 -8.39
C ILE A 179 -4.73 -10.91 -9.87
N ASP A 180 -4.12 -11.83 -10.62
CA ASP A 180 -4.46 -12.02 -12.03
C ASP A 180 -5.92 -12.45 -12.23
N MET A 181 -6.38 -13.41 -11.43
CA MET A 181 -7.77 -13.88 -11.44
C MET A 181 -8.72 -12.73 -11.11
N LEU A 182 -8.43 -11.95 -10.07
CA LEU A 182 -9.28 -10.85 -9.61
C LEU A 182 -9.42 -9.77 -10.68
N VAL A 183 -8.31 -9.33 -11.26
CA VAL A 183 -8.32 -8.31 -12.33
C VAL A 183 -9.05 -8.84 -13.57
N ASN A 184 -8.79 -10.08 -13.98
CA ASN A 184 -9.46 -10.68 -15.14
C ASN A 184 -10.98 -10.78 -14.95
N ASN A 185 -11.46 -11.11 -13.75
CA ASN A 185 -12.89 -11.24 -13.45
C ASN A 185 -13.65 -9.91 -13.55
N VAL A 186 -12.98 -8.78 -13.29
CA VAL A 186 -13.63 -7.47 -13.32
C VAL A 186 -13.52 -6.81 -14.69
N ILE A 187 -12.43 -7.06 -15.42
CA ILE A 187 -12.18 -6.43 -16.72
C ILE A 187 -12.80 -7.20 -17.89
N LYS A 188 -12.93 -8.53 -17.81
CA LYS A 188 -13.52 -9.34 -18.90
C LYS A 188 -15.05 -9.39 -18.87
N ASN A 189 -15.70 -8.58 -18.03
CA ASN A 189 -17.16 -8.49 -17.88
C ASN A 189 -17.70 -7.19 -18.49
#